data_AF-A0A425DK38-F1
#
_entry.id   AF-A0A425DK38-F1
#
_cell.length_a   1.000
_cell.length_b   1.000
_cell.length_c   1.000
_cell.angle_alpha   90.00
_cell.angle_beta   90.00
_cell.angle_gamma   90.00
#
_symmetry.space_group_name_H-M   'P 1'
#
loop_
_entity.id
_entity.type
_entity.pdbx_description
1 polymer ?
#
loop_
_entity_poly.entity_id
_entity_poly.type
_entity_poly.pdbx_seq_one_letter_code
_entity_poly.pdbx_strand_id
1 'polypeptide(L)'
;MLHLSFLAYIPWLNFDLGGYKYNDVSHTATYVVLVVVGLVLLATVAFLLVHLHRQSKLYRTLTGYVLLTLYCLFVYALFPSTILHLHHVMVGVALLPLTRVPKWPAFAVQAAGLGLFIQGYAAWGWPTFLDILRTCA
;
A
#
# COMPACT_ATOMS: atom_id res chain seq x y z
N MET A 1 -3.43 -14.47 -4.38
CA MET A 1 -2.08 -13.88 -4.33
C MET A 1 -2.05 -12.65 -5.21
N LEU A 2 -2.10 -11.45 -4.64
CA LEU A 2 -1.82 -10.23 -5.40
C LEU A 2 -0.30 -10.13 -5.49
N HIS A 3 0.27 -10.82 -6.48
CA HIS A 3 1.68 -10.68 -6.80
C HIS A 3 1.84 -9.25 -7.34
N LEU A 4 2.34 -8.32 -6.53
CA LEU A 4 2.65 -6.92 -6.90
C LEU A 4 3.80 -6.84 -7.94
N SER A 5 4.05 -7.92 -8.68
CA SER A 5 5.02 -8.01 -9.77
C SER A 5 4.61 -7.25 -11.04
N PHE A 6 3.48 -6.54 -11.04
CA PHE A 6 2.98 -5.75 -12.17
C PHE A 6 3.52 -4.31 -12.24
N LEU A 7 4.09 -3.76 -11.16
CA LEU A 7 4.60 -2.38 -11.11
C LEU A 7 6.13 -2.33 -11.16
N ALA A 8 6.77 -3.18 -11.97
CA ALA A 8 8.22 -3.35 -12.01
C ALA A 8 8.98 -2.08 -12.41
N TYR A 9 8.42 -1.29 -13.35
CA TYR A 9 9.09 -0.13 -13.91
C TYR A 9 8.06 0.94 -14.27
N ILE A 10 8.08 2.05 -13.54
CA ILE A 10 7.32 3.25 -13.89
C ILE A 10 8.23 4.12 -14.76
N PRO A 11 8.01 4.20 -16.10
CA PRO A 11 9.00 4.74 -17.03
C PRO A 11 9.39 6.20 -16.76
N TRP A 12 8.47 7.01 -16.23
CA TRP A 12 8.69 8.42 -15.89
C TRP A 12 9.20 8.65 -14.47
N LEU A 13 9.24 7.62 -13.62
CA LEU A 13 9.66 7.75 -12.21
C LEU A 13 11.01 7.06 -11.93
N ASN A 14 11.51 6.24 -12.85
CA ASN A 14 12.79 5.52 -12.77
C ASN A 14 12.99 4.78 -11.42
N PHE A 15 11.90 4.26 -10.87
CA PHE A 15 11.83 3.55 -9.59
C PHE A 15 11.57 2.08 -9.88
N ASP A 16 12.50 1.20 -9.47
CA ASP A 16 12.37 -0.26 -9.59
C ASP A 16 11.72 -0.81 -8.32
N LEU A 17 10.50 -1.33 -8.45
CA LEU A 17 9.73 -1.91 -7.34
C LEU A 17 9.82 -3.45 -7.32
N GLY A 18 10.77 -4.05 -8.06
CA GLY A 18 11.09 -5.48 -7.96
C GLY A 18 10.07 -6.40 -8.63
N GLY A 19 9.53 -6.02 -9.80
CA GLY A 19 8.57 -6.81 -10.58
C GLY A 19 9.17 -7.49 -11.82
N TYR A 20 8.36 -8.29 -12.52
CA TYR A 20 8.75 -9.24 -13.58
C TYR A 20 9.46 -8.55 -14.77
N LYS A 21 10.73 -8.90 -15.03
CA LYS A 21 11.52 -8.46 -16.20
C LYS A 21 11.39 -9.48 -17.33
N TYR A 22 10.43 -9.32 -18.24
CA TYR A 22 10.49 -9.94 -19.57
C TYR A 22 10.03 -8.97 -20.64
N ASN A 23 10.89 -8.78 -21.65
CA ASN A 23 10.82 -7.74 -22.68
C ASN A 23 9.98 -8.13 -23.90
N ASP A 24 8.92 -8.93 -23.75
CA ASP A 24 8.05 -9.29 -24.87
C ASP A 24 6.79 -8.42 -24.88
N VAL A 25 6.71 -7.55 -25.88
CA VAL A 25 5.71 -6.50 -26.09
C VAL A 25 4.29 -7.02 -26.46
N SER A 26 3.96 -8.28 -26.18
CA SER A 26 2.73 -8.92 -26.71
C SER A 26 1.45 -8.71 -25.88
N HIS A 27 1.51 -7.99 -24.75
CA HIS A 27 0.36 -7.76 -23.88
C HIS A 27 -0.02 -6.28 -23.73
N THR A 28 -0.25 -5.58 -24.84
CA THR A 28 -0.79 -4.20 -24.87
C THR A 28 -2.02 -4.05 -23.97
N ALA A 29 -2.88 -5.08 -23.89
CA ALA A 29 -4.03 -5.12 -23.00
C ALA A 29 -3.67 -4.96 -21.52
N THR A 30 -2.56 -5.55 -21.06
CA THR A 30 -2.10 -5.44 -19.66
C THR A 30 -1.69 -4.00 -19.34
N TYR A 31 -0.95 -3.34 -20.24
CA TYR A 31 -0.59 -1.93 -20.06
C TYR A 31 -1.82 -1.02 -20.01
N VAL A 32 -2.80 -1.25 -20.90
CA VAL A 32 -4.06 -0.49 -20.89
C VAL A 32 -4.81 -0.67 -19.57
N VAL A 33 -4.94 -1.91 -19.08
CA VAL A 33 -5.60 -2.18 -17.79
C VAL A 33 -4.87 -1.49 -16.64
N LEU A 34 -3.54 -1.58 -16.58
CA LEU A 34 -2.76 -0.94 -15.52
C LEU A 34 -2.90 0.59 -15.55
N VAL A 35 -2.85 1.21 -16.72
CA VAL A 35 -3.03 2.65 -16.86
C VAL A 35 -4.43 3.07 -16.44
N VAL A 36 -5.47 2.37 -16.91
CA VAL A 36 -6.86 2.69 -16.56
C VAL A 36 -7.10 2.51 -15.05
N VAL A 37 -6.69 1.39 -14.48
CA VAL A 37 -6.82 1.13 -13.04
C VAL A 37 -6.00 2.15 -12.24
N GLY A 38 -4.79 2.48 -12.68
CA GLY A 38 -3.96 3.51 -12.08
C GLY A 38 -4.62 4.89 -12.08
N LEU A 39 -5.22 5.30 -13.21
CA LEU A 39 -5.94 6.57 -13.31
C LEU A 39 -7.18 6.60 -12.41
N VAL A 40 -7.95 5.51 -12.35
CA VAL A 40 -9.11 5.40 -11.45
C VAL A 40 -8.69 5.47 -9.99
N LEU A 41 -7.59 4.82 -9.61
CA LEU A 41 -7.02 4.89 -8.27
C LEU A 41 -6.55 6.31 -7.94
N LEU A 42 -5.82 6.98 -8.85
CA LEU A 42 -5.36 8.36 -8.66
C LEU A 42 -6.54 9.33 -8.52
N ALA A 43 -7.57 9.20 -9.36
CA ALA A 43 -8.79 9.98 -9.27
C ALA A 43 -9.51 9.76 -7.92
N THR A 44 -9.55 8.52 -7.45
CA THR A 44 -10.13 8.16 -6.14
C THR A 44 -9.33 8.76 -4.99
N VAL A 45 -8.00 8.69 -5.03
CA VAL A 45 -7.12 9.29 -4.02
C VAL A 45 -7.30 10.81 -4.00
N ALA A 46 -7.28 11.47 -5.15
CA ALA A 46 -7.51 12.91 -5.25
C ALA A 46 -8.89 13.30 -4.68
N PHE A 47 -9.94 12.55 -5.03
CA PHE A 47 -11.29 12.74 -4.49
C PHE A 47 -11.31 12.64 -2.96
N LEU A 48 -10.67 11.62 -2.39
CA LEU A 48 -10.61 11.41 -0.94
C LEU A 48 -9.83 12.53 -0.24
N LEU A 49 -8.68 12.93 -0.78
CA LEU A 49 -7.85 14.00 -0.21
C LEU A 49 -8.59 15.34 -0.19
N VAL A 50 -9.27 15.71 -1.28
CA VAL A 50 -10.06 16.94 -1.35
C VAL A 50 -11.19 16.93 -0.31
N HIS A 51 -11.90 15.81 -0.17
CA HIS A 51 -12.98 15.71 0.83
C HIS A 51 -12.45 15.73 2.26
N LEU A 52 -11.32 15.08 2.51
CA LEU A 52 -10.69 15.06 3.82
C LEU A 52 -10.14 16.43 4.22
N HIS A 53 -9.62 17.18 3.24
CA HIS A 53 -9.21 18.58 3.41
C HIS A 53 -10.41 19.49 3.72
N ARG A 54 -11.51 19.37 2.96
CA ARG A 54 -12.76 20.11 3.21
C ARG A 54 -13.37 19.85 4.59
N GLN A 55 -13.13 18.66 5.17
CA GLN A 55 -13.57 18.34 6.54
C GLN A 55 -12.55 18.76 7.62
N SER A 56 -11.48 19.49 7.28
CA SER A 56 -10.37 19.85 8.19
C SER A 56 -9.75 18.66 8.91
N LYS A 57 -9.90 17.47 8.31
CA LYS A 57 -9.47 16.18 8.86
C LYS A 57 -8.16 15.71 8.24
N LEU A 58 -7.70 16.35 7.17
CA LEU A 58 -6.49 15.94 6.45
C LEU A 58 -5.25 16.00 7.35
N TYR A 59 -5.02 17.13 8.01
CA TYR A 59 -3.87 17.30 8.91
C TYR A 59 -3.86 16.25 10.02
N ARG A 60 -5.00 16.01 10.69
CA ARG A 60 -5.11 14.98 11.73
C ARG A 60 -4.79 13.58 11.20
N THR A 61 -5.21 13.26 9.97
CA THR A 61 -4.89 11.98 9.33
C THR A 61 -3.40 11.89 9.02
N LEU A 62 -2.80 12.94 8.45
CA LEU A 62 -1.37 12.99 8.14
C LEU A 62 -0.50 12.89 9.40
N THR A 63 -0.86 13.60 10.47
CA THR A 63 -0.18 13.49 11.77
C THR A 63 -0.25 12.05 12.30
N GLY A 64 -1.39 11.38 12.16
CA GLY A 64 -1.52 9.97 12.52
C GLY A 64 -0.56 9.06 11.74
N TYR A 65 -0.41 9.29 10.43
CA TYR A 65 0.57 8.55 9.61
C TYR A 65 2.01 8.84 10.03
N VAL A 66 2.36 10.11 10.30
CA VAL A 66 3.69 10.47 10.79
C VAL A 66 3.98 9.79 12.13
N LEU A 67 3.04 9.82 13.07
CA LEU A 67 3.19 9.16 14.37
C LEU A 67 3.33 7.63 14.23
N LEU A 68 2.57 7.01 13.32
CA LEU A 68 2.71 5.58 13.03
C LEU A 68 4.11 5.27 12.45
N THR A 69 4.60 6.07 11.51
CA THR A 69 5.95 5.90 10.95
C THR A 69 7.03 6.08 12.02
N LEU A 70 6.90 7.11 12.87
CA LEU A 70 7.83 7.34 13.98
C LEU A 70 7.80 6.19 14.98
N TYR A 71 6.63 5.63 15.27
CA TYR A 71 6.49 4.43 16.11
C TYR A 71 7.22 3.23 15.48
N CYS A 72 6.98 2.94 14.19
CA CYS A 72 7.67 1.84 13.50
C CYS A 72 9.19 2.03 13.50
N LEU A 73 9.67 3.26 13.29
CA LEU A 73 11.09 3.60 13.33
C LEU A 73 11.68 3.44 14.73
N PHE A 74 10.95 3.87 15.76
CA PHE A 74 11.34 3.70 17.16
C PHE A 74 11.47 2.23 17.52
N VAL A 75 10.47 1.39 17.16
CA VAL A 75 10.54 -0.05 17.40
C VAL A 75 11.70 -0.66 16.62
N TYR A 76 11.88 -0.32 15.34
CA TYR A 76 13.02 -0.79 14.54
C TYR A 76 14.38 -0.46 15.19
N ALA A 77 14.54 0.75 15.75
CA ALA A 77 15.77 1.14 16.43
C ALA A 77 16.08 0.29 17.69
N LEU A 78 15.06 -0.31 18.31
CA LEU A 78 15.23 -1.22 19.45
C LEU A 78 15.61 -2.65 19.03
N PHE A 79 15.38 -3.02 17.76
CA PHE A 79 15.62 -4.37 17.23
C PHE A 79 16.58 -4.33 16.04
N PRO A 80 17.88 -4.03 16.25
CA PRO A 80 18.85 -3.82 15.18
C PRO A 80 19.14 -5.08 14.33
N SER A 81 18.74 -6.27 14.78
CA SER A 81 18.84 -7.53 14.03
C SER A 81 17.62 -7.84 13.16
N THR A 82 16.74 -6.87 12.96
CA THR A 82 15.51 -7.02 12.15
C THR A 82 15.54 -6.10 10.94
N ILE A 83 14.80 -6.44 9.89
CA ILE A 83 14.51 -5.59 8.74
C ILE A 83 13.07 -5.09 8.81
N LEU A 84 12.85 -3.84 8.42
CA LEU A 84 11.51 -3.29 8.29
C LEU A 84 10.88 -3.82 7.00
N HIS A 85 9.96 -4.78 7.14
CA HIS A 85 9.22 -5.36 6.03
C HIS A 85 7.72 -5.15 6.26
N LEU A 86 7.20 -4.08 5.65
CA LEU A 86 5.77 -3.82 5.70
C LEU A 86 5.06 -4.80 4.77
N HIS A 87 4.49 -5.84 5.36
CA HIS A 87 3.72 -6.81 4.62
C HIS A 87 2.53 -6.12 3.94
N HIS A 88 2.36 -6.37 2.64
CA HIS A 88 1.29 -5.79 1.82
C HIS A 88 -0.12 -6.00 2.40
N VAL A 89 -0.30 -7.02 3.25
CA VAL A 89 -1.54 -7.26 4.00
C VAL A 89 -1.90 -6.10 4.93
N MET A 90 -0.89 -5.42 5.52
CA MET A 90 -1.06 -4.29 6.43
C MET A 90 -1.45 -3.00 5.71
N VAL A 91 -1.19 -2.91 4.40
CA VAL A 91 -1.55 -1.74 3.57
C VAL A 91 -3.07 -1.53 3.56
N GLY A 92 -3.84 -2.62 3.53
CA GLY A 92 -5.31 -2.56 3.57
C GLY A 92 -5.84 -1.82 4.81
N VAL A 93 -5.25 -2.08 5.98
CA VAL A 93 -5.61 -1.39 7.23
C VAL A 93 -5.03 0.03 7.28
N ALA A 94 -3.81 0.22 6.79
CA ALA A 94 -3.19 1.54 6.71
C ALA A 94 -4.01 2.52 5.86
N LEU A 95 -4.82 2.05 4.91
CA LEU A 95 -5.69 2.88 4.07
C LEU A 95 -7.01 3.30 4.74
N LEU A 96 -7.44 2.67 5.84
CA LEU A 96 -8.72 2.95 6.50
C LEU A 96 -8.85 4.41 7.00
N PRO A 97 -7.83 5.03 7.62
CA PRO A 97 -7.92 6.43 8.06
C PRO A 97 -8.08 7.43 6.90
N LEU A 98 -7.58 7.10 5.71
CA LEU A 98 -7.68 7.94 4.50
C LEU A 98 -9.08 7.86 3.87
N THR A 99 -9.74 6.72 4.03
CA THR A 99 -11.06 6.45 3.46
C THR A 99 -12.22 6.75 4.41
N ARG A 100 -11.99 7.42 5.54
CA ARG A 100 -13.04 7.77 6.54
C ARG A 100 -14.11 8.78 6.08
N VAL A 101 -14.20 9.02 4.77
CA VAL A 101 -15.16 9.92 4.15
C VAL A 101 -16.47 9.15 3.90
N PRO A 102 -17.64 9.65 4.31
CA PRO A 102 -18.92 8.95 4.13
C PRO A 102 -19.43 9.10 2.69
N LYS A 103 -18.69 8.55 1.73
CA LYS A 103 -18.99 8.61 0.28
C LYS A 103 -18.74 7.24 -0.34
N TRP A 104 -19.53 6.90 -1.36
CA TRP A 104 -19.49 5.59 -2.00
C TRP A 104 -18.09 5.12 -2.45
N PRO A 105 -17.25 5.97 -3.10
CA PRO A 105 -15.89 5.55 -3.47
C PRO A 105 -15.04 5.14 -2.26
N ALA A 106 -15.25 5.80 -1.12
CA ALA A 106 -14.52 5.49 0.10
C ALA A 106 -14.92 4.12 0.66
N PHE A 107 -16.22 3.78 0.63
CA PHE A 107 -16.70 2.45 1.04
C PHE A 107 -16.18 1.34 0.13
N ALA A 108 -16.11 1.59 -1.18
CA ALA A 108 -15.52 0.63 -2.12
C ALA A 108 -14.04 0.35 -1.81
N VAL A 109 -13.25 1.40 -1.53
CA VAL A 109 -11.84 1.25 -1.14
C VAL A 109 -11.71 0.57 0.22
N GLN A 110 -12.58 0.87 1.20
CA GLN A 110 -12.59 0.17 2.48
C GLN A 110 -12.89 -1.32 2.33
N ALA A 111 -13.90 -1.68 1.53
CA ALA A 111 -14.26 -3.07 1.27
C ALA A 111 -13.11 -3.83 0.60
N ALA A 112 -12.48 -3.23 -0.42
CA ALA A 112 -11.32 -3.80 -1.09
C ALA A 112 -10.11 -3.95 -0.13
N GLY A 113 -9.79 -2.89 0.63
CA GLY A 113 -8.68 -2.90 1.59
C GLY A 113 -8.88 -3.92 2.71
N LEU A 114 -10.10 -4.02 3.26
CA LEU A 114 -10.45 -5.01 4.27
C LEU A 114 -10.42 -6.44 3.71
N GLY A 115 -10.93 -6.65 2.49
CA GLY A 115 -10.87 -7.93 1.81
C GLY A 115 -9.43 -8.39 1.58
N LEU A 116 -8.55 -7.50 1.12
CA LEU A 116 -7.12 -7.79 0.96
C LEU A 116 -6.42 -8.07 2.30
N PHE A 117 -6.78 -7.34 3.35
CA PHE A 117 -6.28 -7.60 4.70
C PHE A 117 -6.69 -9.00 5.17
N ILE A 118 -7.98 -9.33 5.14
CA ILE A 118 -8.50 -10.62 5.59
C ILE A 118 -7.89 -11.77 4.77
N GLN A 119 -7.91 -11.65 3.44
CA GLN A 119 -7.33 -12.65 2.55
C GLN A 119 -5.83 -12.82 2.82
N GLY A 120 -5.13 -11.71 3.04
CA GLY A 120 -3.70 -11.72 3.31
C GLY A 120 -3.36 -12.44 4.61
N TYR A 121 -4.03 -12.12 5.70
CA TYR A 121 -3.83 -12.79 6.98
C TYR A 121 -4.24 -14.27 6.94
N ALA A 122 -5.30 -14.60 6.20
CA ALA A 122 -5.71 -15.99 5.99
C ALA A 122 -4.66 -16.80 5.21
N ALA A 123 -3.97 -16.19 4.25
CA ALA A 123 -2.98 -16.87 3.41
C ALA A 123 -1.58 -16.94 4.04
N TRP A 124 -1.16 -15.91 4.77
CA TRP A 124 0.23 -15.75 5.24
C TRP A 124 0.36 -15.64 6.77
N GLY A 125 -0.73 -15.79 7.52
CA GLY A 125 -0.74 -15.70 8.97
C GLY A 125 -0.61 -14.27 9.47
N TRP A 126 -0.10 -14.09 10.70
CA TRP A 126 0.11 -12.78 11.33
C TRP A 126 1.58 -12.37 11.32
N PRO A 127 2.15 -11.99 10.17
CA PRO A 127 3.51 -11.48 10.14
C PRO A 127 3.56 -10.13 10.85
N THR A 128 4.66 -9.84 11.53
CA THR A 128 4.91 -8.50 12.08
C THR A 128 5.53 -7.59 11.02
N PHE A 129 5.64 -6.29 11.29
CA PHE A 129 6.32 -5.36 10.37
C PHE A 129 7.85 -5.45 10.45
N LEU A 130 8.37 -6.31 11.34
CA LEU A 130 9.78 -6.64 11.48
C LEU A 130 10.01 -8.11 11.11
N ASP A 131 10.94 -8.35 10.19
CA ASP A 131 11.43 -9.68 9.89
C ASP A 131 12.84 -9.86 10.46
N ILE A 132 13.13 -11.03 11.02
CA ILE A 132 14.45 -11.34 11.56
C ILE A 132 15.40 -11.57 10.40
N LEU A 133 16.54 -10.85 10.39
CA LEU A 133 17.65 -11.19 9.51
C LEU A 133 18.18 -12.56 9.94
N ARG A 134 17.91 -13.62 9.17
CA ARG A 134 18.62 -14.89 9.32
C ARG A 134 20.07 -14.65 8.90
N THR A 135 20.92 -14.22 9.84
CA THR A 135 22.36 -14.38 9.68
C THR A 135 22.61 -15.88 9.60
N CYS A 136 23.07 -16.36 8.44
CA CYS A 136 23.49 -17.74 8.28
C CYS A 136 24.47 -18.09 9.41
N ALA A 137 24.09 -19.07 10.24
CA ALA A 137 25.02 -19.80 11.08
C ALA A 137 25.55 -20.99 10.29
#